data_AF-A0A966FU89-F1
#
_entry.id   AF-A0A966FU89-F1
#
_cell.length_a   1.000
_cell.length_b   1.000
_cell.length_c   1.000
_cell.angle_alpha   90.00
_cell.angle_beta   90.00
_cell.angle_gamma   90.00
#
_symmetry.space_group_name_H-M   'P 1'
#
loop_
_entity.id
_entity.type
_entity.pdbx_description
1 polymer ?
#
loop_
_entity_poly.entity_id
_entity_poly.type
_entity_poly.pdbx_seq_one_letter_code
_entity_poly.pdbx_strand_id
1 'polypeptide(L)'
;MTDSLTPKAIVAALDEHIVGQKDAKRAVAVALRNRWRRQRLGPDLRDEVTPKNILMIGPTGCGKTEISRRLARLAEAPFVKVEATKFTEVGYVGRDVEQIARDLVEEAIRLEKDRRREAVRESASEAAM
;
A
#
# COMPACT_ATOMS: atom_id res chain seq x y z
N MET A 1 -10.70 11.91 -4.25
CA MET A 1 -10.64 11.08 -3.03
C MET A 1 -9.34 11.24 -2.24
N THR A 2 -8.20 11.61 -2.83
CA THR A 2 -6.91 11.73 -2.09
C THR A 2 -6.75 12.96 -1.20
N ASP A 3 -7.54 14.03 -1.40
CA ASP A 3 -7.47 15.24 -0.57
C ASP A 3 -7.95 15.02 0.87
N SER A 4 -8.85 14.05 1.11
CA SER A 4 -9.44 13.76 2.42
C SER A 4 -8.55 12.91 3.34
N LEU A 5 -7.51 12.24 2.80
CA LEU A 5 -6.58 11.43 3.60
C LEU A 5 -5.51 12.31 4.27
N THR A 6 -5.94 13.09 5.26
CA THR A 6 -5.01 13.79 6.16
C THR A 6 -4.34 12.78 7.11
N PRO A 7 -3.17 13.08 7.68
CA PRO A 7 -2.53 12.17 8.62
C PRO A 7 -3.43 11.77 9.81
N LYS A 8 -4.25 12.69 10.31
CA LYS A 8 -5.21 12.40 11.38
C LYS A 8 -6.31 11.44 10.92
N ALA A 9 -6.86 11.65 9.73
CA ALA A 9 -7.87 10.76 9.14
C ALA A 9 -7.32 9.35 8.90
N ILE A 10 -6.08 9.24 8.41
CA ILE A 10 -5.42 7.94 8.21
C ILE A 10 -5.23 7.22 9.56
N VAL A 11 -4.77 7.92 10.60
CA VAL A 11 -4.61 7.32 11.93
C VAL A 11 -5.96 6.84 12.47
N ALA A 12 -7.02 7.64 12.35
CA ALA A 12 -8.36 7.26 12.79
C ALA A 12 -8.88 6.00 12.06
N ALA A 13 -8.73 5.93 10.73
CA ALA A 13 -9.09 4.74 9.96
C ALA A 13 -8.25 3.50 10.36
N LEU A 14 -6.99 3.68 10.76
CA LEU A 14 -6.16 2.59 11.28
C LEU A 14 -6.53 2.21 12.73
N ASP A 15 -7.10 3.11 13.52
CA ASP A 15 -7.59 2.84 14.88
C ASP A 15 -8.79 1.88 14.88
N GLU A 16 -9.61 1.85 13.83
CA GLU A 16 -10.75 0.92 13.70
C GLU A 16 -10.33 -0.56 13.58
N HIS A 17 -9.09 -0.83 13.21
CA HIS A 17 -8.61 -2.20 12.93
C HIS A 17 -7.43 -2.64 13.79
N ILE A 18 -6.71 -1.70 14.42
CA ILE A 18 -5.42 -1.97 15.05
C ILE A 18 -5.45 -1.31 16.42
N VAL A 19 -5.24 -2.08 17.48
CA VAL A 19 -5.21 -1.52 18.84
C VAL A 19 -3.80 -1.03 19.16
N GLY A 20 -3.67 0.20 19.69
CA GLY A 20 -2.38 0.77 20.08
C GLY A 20 -1.49 1.18 18.89
N GLN A 21 -0.18 0.97 19.01
CA GLN A 21 0.83 1.24 17.95
C GLN A 21 0.81 2.69 17.40
N LYS A 22 0.57 3.68 18.27
CA LYS A 22 0.36 5.09 17.89
C LYS A 22 1.48 5.65 17.02
N ASP A 23 2.73 5.37 17.37
CA ASP A 23 3.89 5.88 16.64
C ASP A 23 4.01 5.27 15.23
N ALA A 24 3.78 3.96 15.11
CA ALA A 24 3.78 3.28 13.82
C ALA A 24 2.67 3.82 12.90
N LYS A 25 1.45 4.02 13.43
CA LYS A 25 0.33 4.62 12.68
C LYS A 25 0.64 6.03 12.21
N ARG A 26 1.21 6.85 13.09
CA ARG A 26 1.62 8.23 12.75
C ARG A 26 2.70 8.23 11.66
N ALA A 27 3.70 7.35 11.78
CA ALA A 27 4.78 7.25 10.80
C ALA A 27 4.24 6.89 9.41
N VAL A 28 3.38 5.87 9.31
CA VAL A 28 2.79 5.48 8.01
C VAL A 28 1.85 6.53 7.44
N ALA A 29 1.08 7.22 8.30
CA ALA A 29 0.19 8.28 7.88
C ALA A 29 0.95 9.48 7.28
N VAL A 30 2.07 9.86 7.90
CA VAL A 30 2.95 10.92 7.38
C VAL A 30 3.61 10.50 6.07
N ALA A 31 4.11 9.25 5.97
CA ALA A 31 4.72 8.76 4.73
C ALA A 31 3.72 8.76 3.57
N LEU A 32 2.47 8.32 3.79
CA LEU A 32 1.42 8.38 2.78
C LEU A 32 1.09 9.82 2.39
N ARG A 33 0.94 10.72 3.37
CA ARG A 33 0.66 12.14 3.09
C ARG A 33 1.80 12.82 2.32
N ASN A 34 3.05 12.43 2.56
CA ASN A 34 4.18 12.97 1.82
C ASN A 34 4.15 12.59 0.33
N ARG A 35 3.56 11.44 -0.05
CA ARG A 35 3.32 11.10 -1.47
C ARG A 35 2.36 12.08 -2.13
N TRP A 36 1.27 12.43 -1.46
CA TRP A 36 0.34 13.46 -1.92
C TRP A 36 0.99 14.83 -2.01
N ARG A 37 1.81 15.21 -1.03
CA ARG A 37 2.55 16.49 -1.05
C ARG A 37 3.50 16.56 -2.23
N ARG A 38 4.22 15.47 -2.52
CA ARG A 38 5.12 15.37 -3.68
C ARG A 38 4.40 15.61 -5.00
N GLN A 39 3.19 15.07 -5.17
CA GLN A 39 2.40 15.30 -6.40
C GLN A 39 2.00 16.76 -6.63
N ARG A 40 2.03 17.58 -5.58
CA ARG A 40 1.72 19.03 -5.65
C ARG A 40 2.96 19.91 -5.81
N LEU A 41 4.16 19.33 -5.83
CA LEU A 41 5.38 20.06 -6.14
C LEU A 41 5.48 20.31 -7.65
N GLY A 42 6.22 21.37 -8.01
CA GLY A 42 6.65 21.63 -9.38
C GLY A 42 7.54 20.50 -9.92
N PRO A 43 7.67 20.34 -11.25
CA PRO A 43 8.36 19.20 -11.87
C PRO A 43 9.78 19.00 -11.34
N ASP A 44 10.58 20.07 -11.29
CA ASP A 44 11.99 20.01 -10.91
C ASP A 44 12.19 19.44 -9.49
N LEU A 45 11.40 19.92 -8.53
CA LEU A 45 11.46 19.47 -7.14
C LEU A 45 10.76 18.12 -6.92
N ARG A 46 9.83 17.72 -7.79
CA ARG A 46 9.05 16.49 -7.62
C ARG A 46 9.92 15.25 -7.75
N ASP A 47 10.90 15.27 -8.65
CA ASP A 47 11.77 14.13 -8.93
C ASP A 47 12.90 13.99 -7.91
N GLU A 48 13.30 15.09 -7.28
CA GLU A 48 14.28 15.08 -6.16
C GLU A 48 13.70 14.52 -4.85
N VAL A 49 12.37 14.58 -4.67
CA VAL A 49 11.72 14.12 -3.44
C VAL A 49 11.46 12.60 -3.49
N THR A 50 12.30 11.85 -2.79
CA THR A 50 12.17 10.40 -2.66
C THR A 50 11.11 9.97 -1.63
N PRO A 51 10.48 8.79 -1.80
CA PRO A 51 9.57 8.23 -0.81
C PRO A 51 10.25 8.06 0.57
N LYS A 52 9.52 8.37 1.64
CA LYS A 52 9.96 8.11 3.02
C LYS A 52 9.64 6.66 3.39
N ASN A 53 10.59 5.76 3.13
CA ASN A 53 10.49 4.35 3.51
C ASN A 53 10.49 4.18 5.03
N ILE A 54 9.87 3.09 5.52
CA ILE A 54 9.64 2.86 6.95
C ILE A 54 10.24 1.51 7.34
N LEU A 55 11.02 1.52 8.42
CA LEU A 55 11.46 0.33 9.12
C LEU A 55 10.63 0.17 10.40
N MET A 56 9.85 -0.91 10.50
CA MET A 56 9.07 -1.22 11.70
C MET A 56 9.82 -2.22 12.57
N ILE A 57 10.12 -1.84 13.82
CA ILE A 57 10.83 -2.68 14.80
C ILE A 57 9.85 -3.10 15.89
N GLY A 58 9.78 -4.39 16.19
CA GLY A 58 8.93 -4.93 17.25
C GLY A 58 8.74 -6.45 17.17
N PRO A 59 8.17 -7.10 18.20
CA PRO A 59 7.96 -8.55 18.24
C PRO A 59 6.95 -9.04 17.21
N THR A 60 6.93 -10.33 16.92
CA THR A 60 5.88 -10.94 16.08
C THR A 60 4.49 -10.74 16.71
N GLY A 61 3.45 -10.67 15.88
CA GLY A 61 2.07 -10.49 16.36
C GLY A 61 1.67 -9.06 16.78
N CYS A 62 2.60 -8.10 16.88
CA CYS A 62 2.27 -6.73 17.33
C CYS A 62 1.57 -5.82 16.29
N GLY A 63 1.20 -6.36 15.11
CA GLY A 63 0.45 -5.62 14.10
C GLY A 63 1.24 -4.96 12.97
N LYS A 64 2.57 -5.13 12.86
CA LYS A 64 3.40 -4.51 11.79
C LYS A 64 2.86 -4.73 10.37
N THR A 65 2.57 -6.00 10.04
CA THR A 65 2.04 -6.38 8.73
C THR A 65 0.61 -5.86 8.54
N GLU A 66 -0.20 -5.84 9.60
CA GLU A 66 -1.58 -5.38 9.54
C GLU A 66 -1.68 -3.87 9.30
N ILE A 67 -0.80 -3.07 9.92
CA ILE A 67 -0.68 -1.63 9.64
C ILE A 67 -0.42 -1.41 8.15
N SER A 68 0.56 -2.12 7.58
CA SER A 68 0.94 -1.96 6.17
C SER A 68 -0.19 -2.40 5.22
N ARG A 69 -0.83 -3.55 5.53
CA ARG A 69 -1.95 -4.09 4.74
C ARG A 69 -3.16 -3.16 4.76
N ARG A 70 -3.55 -2.63 5.93
CA ARG A 70 -4.68 -1.71 6.10
C ARG A 70 -4.42 -0.37 5.43
N LEU A 71 -3.21 0.15 5.56
CA LEU A 71 -2.81 1.38 4.87
C LEU A 71 -2.95 1.25 3.36
N ALA A 72 -2.51 0.13 2.78
CA ALA A 72 -2.64 -0.09 1.33
C ALA A 72 -4.10 -0.17 0.88
N ARG A 73 -4.96 -0.86 1.64
CA ARG A 73 -6.41 -0.88 1.37
C ARG A 73 -7.03 0.52 1.44
N LEU A 74 -6.71 1.30 2.48
CA LEU A 74 -7.20 2.67 2.64
C LEU A 74 -6.76 3.59 1.49
N ALA A 75 -5.55 3.37 0.97
CA ALA A 75 -5.01 4.14 -0.14
C ALA A 75 -5.42 3.60 -1.52
N GLU A 76 -6.25 2.55 -1.59
CA GLU A 76 -6.57 1.81 -2.83
C GLU A 76 -5.29 1.46 -3.63
N ALA A 77 -4.25 1.03 -2.94
CA ALA A 77 -2.94 0.78 -3.51
C ALA A 77 -2.63 -0.73 -3.60
N PRO A 78 -1.93 -1.19 -4.65
CA PRO A 78 -1.45 -2.57 -4.74
C PRO A 78 -0.47 -2.87 -3.58
N PHE A 79 -0.52 -4.09 -3.07
CA PHE A 79 0.23 -4.50 -1.89
C PHE A 79 0.76 -5.92 -2.01
N VAL A 80 2.06 -6.10 -1.74
CA VAL A 80 2.72 -7.41 -1.71
C VAL A 80 3.45 -7.60 -0.37
N LYS A 81 3.36 -8.81 0.19
CA LYS A 81 4.11 -9.21 1.39
C LYS A 81 5.19 -10.20 0.96
N VAL A 82 6.45 -9.86 1.20
CA VAL A 82 7.60 -10.72 0.87
C VAL A 82 8.45 -10.96 2.11
N GLU A 83 9.08 -12.13 2.19
CA GLU A 83 10.02 -12.48 3.26
C GLU A 83 11.44 -12.37 2.69
N ALA A 84 12.26 -11.50 3.30
CA ALA A 84 13.60 -11.19 2.80
C ALA A 84 14.54 -12.40 2.78
N THR A 85 14.39 -13.31 3.74
CA THR A 85 15.21 -14.53 3.85
C THR A 85 15.06 -15.47 2.65
N LYS A 86 13.97 -15.36 1.88
CA LYS A 86 13.75 -16.13 0.64
C LYS A 86 14.74 -15.82 -0.47
N PHE A 87 15.44 -14.69 -0.39
CA PHE A 87 16.44 -14.26 -1.38
C PHE A 87 17.87 -14.54 -0.95
N THR A 88 18.07 -14.97 0.30
CA THR A 88 19.39 -15.28 0.87
C THR A 88 19.59 -16.77 1.12
N GLU A 89 18.52 -17.57 1.01
CA GLU A 89 18.58 -19.03 1.20
C GLU A 89 19.39 -19.67 0.06
N VAL A 90 20.53 -20.26 0.42
CA VAL A 90 21.54 -20.78 -0.51
C VAL A 90 20.92 -21.90 -1.35
N GLY A 91 20.79 -21.69 -2.67
CA GLY A 91 20.61 -22.78 -3.62
C GLY A 91 19.36 -22.83 -4.49
N TYR A 92 18.63 -21.73 -4.73
CA TYR A 92 17.63 -21.74 -5.80
C TYR A 92 17.90 -20.65 -6.84
N VAL A 93 18.19 -21.09 -8.07
CA VAL A 93 18.43 -20.27 -9.28
C VAL A 93 17.15 -19.51 -9.74
N GLY A 94 16.13 -19.36 -8.89
CA GLY A 94 14.76 -19.04 -9.32
C GLY A 94 13.99 -17.97 -8.55
N ARG A 95 14.50 -17.39 -7.45
CA ARG A 95 13.84 -16.22 -6.82
C ARG A 95 14.70 -14.98 -6.93
N ASP A 96 14.43 -14.23 -8.00
CA ASP A 96 15.00 -12.92 -8.28
C ASP A 96 14.28 -11.84 -7.44
N VAL A 97 15.02 -10.85 -6.95
CA VAL A 97 14.47 -9.66 -6.29
C VAL A 97 13.52 -8.88 -7.20
N GLU A 98 13.70 -8.96 -8.53
CA GLU A 98 12.79 -8.39 -9.52
C GLU A 98 11.38 -9.00 -9.43
N GLN A 99 11.24 -10.21 -8.88
CA GLN A 99 9.93 -10.83 -8.68
C GLN A 99 9.02 -10.00 -7.78
N ILE A 100 9.58 -9.25 -6.82
CA ILE A 100 8.79 -8.37 -5.93
C ILE A 100 8.04 -7.32 -6.76
N ALA A 101 8.70 -6.74 -7.76
CA ALA A 101 8.10 -5.74 -8.64
C ALA A 101 7.06 -6.39 -9.58
N ARG A 102 7.36 -7.59 -10.12
CA ARG A 102 6.41 -8.35 -10.94
C ARG A 102 5.11 -8.68 -10.18
N ASP A 103 5.23 -9.23 -8.97
CA ASP A 103 4.08 -9.55 -8.11
C ASP A 103 3.25 -8.29 -7.79
N LEU A 104 3.92 -7.15 -7.53
CA LEU A 104 3.22 -5.89 -7.26
C LEU A 104 2.44 -5.37 -8.47
N VAL A 105 2.99 -5.52 -9.68
CA VAL A 105 2.31 -5.15 -10.93
C VAL A 105 1.11 -6.07 -11.19
N GLU A 106 1.25 -7.37 -10.96
CA GLU A 106 0.13 -8.31 -11.09
C GLU A 106 -1.01 -7.96 -10.14
N GLU A 107 -0.70 -7.61 -8.90
CA GLU A 107 -1.68 -7.12 -7.92
C GLU A 107 -2.35 -5.81 -8.34
N ALA A 108 -1.61 -4.89 -8.97
CA ALA A 108 -2.17 -3.66 -9.52
C ALA A 108 -3.14 -3.94 -10.68
N ILE A 109 -2.79 -4.87 -11.58
CA ILE A 109 -3.65 -5.31 -12.68
C ILE A 109 -4.93 -5.94 -12.13
N ARG A 110 -4.82 -6.79 -11.09
CA ARG A 110 -6.00 -7.41 -10.45
C ARG A 110 -6.91 -6.33 -9.87
N LEU A 111 -6.36 -5.38 -9.11
CA LEU A 111 -7.11 -4.29 -8.50
C LEU A 111 -7.88 -3.46 -9.55
N GLU A 112 -7.23 -3.12 -10.66
CA GLU A 112 -7.86 -2.36 -11.74
C GLU A 112 -8.93 -3.17 -12.48
N LYS A 113 -8.71 -4.47 -12.70
CA LYS A 113 -9.72 -5.37 -13.29
C LYS A 113 -10.97 -5.44 -12.41
N ASP A 114 -10.80 -5.58 -11.10
CA ASP A 114 -11.92 -5.64 -10.16
C ASP A 114 -12.69 -4.32 -10.14
N ARG A 115 -11.99 -3.18 -10.12
CA ARG A 115 -12.60 -1.84 -10.23
C ARG A 115 -13.43 -1.68 -11.51
N ARG A 116 -12.90 -2.11 -12.66
CA ARG A 116 -13.61 -2.03 -13.94
C ARG A 116 -14.82 -2.95 -14.00
N ARG A 117 -14.70 -4.17 -13.47
CA ARG A 117 -15.81 -5.13 -13.38
C ARG A 117 -16.96 -4.57 -12.55
N GLU A 118 -16.65 -3.96 -11.41
CA GLU A 118 -17.67 -3.36 -10.56
C GLU A 118 -18.37 -2.19 -11.27
N ALA A 119 -17.63 -1.35 -12.00
CA ALA A 119 -18.18 -0.21 -12.72
C ALA A 119 -19.20 -0.58 -13.82
N VAL A 120 -19.10 -1.78 -14.40
CA VAL A 120 -20.03 -2.24 -15.45
C VAL A 120 -21.08 -3.22 -14.93
N ARG A 121 -21.04 -3.57 -13.65
CA ARG A 121 -21.84 -4.65 -13.05
C ARG A 121 -23.34 -4.45 -13.22
N GLU A 122 -23.83 -3.24 -12.93
CA GLU A 122 -25.25 -2.90 -13.07
C GLU A 122 -25.69 -2.98 -14.53
N SER A 123 -24.98 -2.31 -15.44
CA SER A 123 -25.29 -2.34 -16.88
C SER A 123 -25.24 -3.75 -17.50
N ALA A 124 -24.29 -4.58 -17.06
CA ALA A 124 -24.17 -5.95 -17.51
C ALA A 124 -25.30 -6.83 -16.96
N SER A 125 -25.78 -6.57 -15.74
CA SER A 125 -26.93 -7.26 -15.15
C SER A 125 -28.24 -6.91 -15.86
N GLU A 126 -28.42 -5.65 -16.24
CA GLU A 126 -29.60 -5.19 -16.98
C GLU A 126 -29.62 -5.76 -18.41
N ALA A 127 -28.49 -5.80 -19.11
CA ALA A 127 -28.40 -6.34 -20.46
C ALA A 127 -28.53 -7.87 -20.55
N ALA A 128 -28.41 -8.57 -19.42
CA ALA A 128 -28.54 -10.03 -19.32
C ALA A 128 -29.95 -10.50 -18.93
N MET A 129 -30.84 -9.57 -18.55
CA MET A 129 -32.27 -9.82 -18.32
C MET A 129 -33.08 -9.64 -19.60
#